data_AF-A0A8H7XMP1-F1
#
_entry.id   AF-A0A8H7XMP1-F1
#
_cell.length_a   1.000
_cell.length_b   1.000
_cell.length_c   1.000
_cell.angle_alpha   90.00
_cell.angle_beta   90.00
_cell.angle_gamma   90.00
#
_symmetry.space_group_name_H-M   'P 1'
#
loop_
_entity.id
_entity.type
_entity.pdbx_description
1 polymer ?
#
loop_
_entity_poly.entity_id
_entity_poly.type
_entity_poly.pdbx_seq_one_letter_code
_entity_poly.pdbx_strand_id
1 'polypeptide(L)'
;MAFIANHVYTIANKTQFQGNNMMIGLLQAKPDNGTPCQVFIQASNEETFNQQWLIKEVAGKQQVYTFQDIRTGSYLDLSNGGAANGTRVQGWNHAIGTAWSPNMQWKIVKDGNYMKIQNVASGTYLDLLSSPTTQASDKIHSQNHNLNRYLVLPKSVRDAIYVKSGLKNVKGRGQLFDSDDYAFVLKAEVAKWGIATLLADDFGILWGVMFGEQGSRGLAYNFYLNENLDNVIFFDPYTGEEKVDMQYKAYFAVF
;
A
#
# COMPACT_ATOMS: atom_id res chain seq x y z
N MET A 1 7.58 -1.15 18.03
CA MET A 1 8.38 -1.35 16.81
C MET A 1 8.89 0.00 16.31
N ALA A 2 10.05 0.08 15.66
CA ALA A 2 10.59 1.32 15.11
C ALA A 2 9.96 1.61 13.73
N PHE A 3 9.75 2.89 13.39
CA PHE A 3 9.37 3.33 12.05
C PHE A 3 10.52 3.07 11.07
N ILE A 4 10.22 2.65 9.83
CA ILE A 4 11.21 2.37 8.79
C ILE A 4 10.86 3.20 7.56
N ALA A 5 11.76 4.07 7.12
CA ALA A 5 11.52 4.87 5.93
C ALA A 5 11.53 4.04 4.64
N ASN A 6 10.99 4.60 3.56
CA ASN A 6 10.93 4.04 2.20
C ASN A 6 10.05 2.78 2.10
N HIS A 7 8.91 2.81 2.79
CA HIS A 7 7.91 1.74 2.83
C HIS A 7 6.50 2.31 2.73
N VAL A 8 5.53 1.45 2.40
CA VAL A 8 4.11 1.80 2.31
C VAL A 8 3.44 1.57 3.65
N TYR A 9 2.72 2.56 4.16
CA TYR A 9 2.04 2.50 5.46
C TYR A 9 0.57 2.84 5.34
N THR A 10 -0.26 2.17 6.14
CA THR A 10 -1.52 2.78 6.58
C THR A 10 -1.25 3.61 7.82
N ILE A 11 -1.98 4.71 7.95
CA ILE A 11 -1.82 5.67 9.03
C ILE A 11 -3.16 5.74 9.76
N ALA A 12 -3.24 5.04 10.89
CA ALA A 12 -4.46 4.92 11.68
C ALA A 12 -4.51 5.96 12.80
N ASN A 13 -5.70 6.40 13.17
CA ASN A 13 -5.89 7.09 14.43
C ASN A 13 -5.76 6.13 15.61
N LYS A 14 -5.28 6.63 16.77
CA LYS A 14 -5.30 5.85 18.02
C LYS A 14 -6.71 5.41 18.43
N THR A 15 -7.72 6.22 18.10
CA THR A 15 -9.12 6.04 18.46
C THR A 15 -9.84 5.35 17.31
N GLN A 16 -10.56 4.28 17.65
CA GLN A 16 -11.42 3.57 16.72
C GLN A 16 -12.82 4.19 16.70
N PHE A 17 -13.51 4.08 15.56
CA PHE A 17 -14.92 4.44 15.45
C PHE A 17 -15.74 3.15 15.32
N GLN A 18 -16.65 2.91 16.27
CA GLN A 18 -17.49 1.70 16.30
C GLN A 18 -16.67 0.40 16.21
N GLY A 19 -15.49 0.37 16.84
CA GLY A 19 -14.57 -0.79 16.80
C GLY A 19 -13.72 -0.90 15.54
N ASN A 20 -13.87 0.01 14.58
CA ASN A 20 -13.08 0.01 13.34
C ASN A 20 -11.89 0.95 13.42
N ASN A 21 -10.78 0.54 12.80
CA ASN A 21 -9.63 1.42 12.60
C ASN A 21 -10.00 2.56 11.65
N MET A 22 -9.54 3.75 11.99
CA MET A 22 -9.82 4.97 11.24
C MET A 22 -8.53 5.44 10.56
N MET A 23 -8.47 5.35 9.24
CA MET A 23 -7.28 5.61 8.42
C MET A 23 -7.36 6.99 7.77
N ILE A 24 -6.26 7.74 7.72
CA ILE A 24 -6.18 8.90 6.83
C ILE A 24 -6.07 8.42 5.38
N GLY A 25 -6.92 8.98 4.53
CA GLY A 25 -6.88 8.74 3.10
C GLY A 25 -7.26 9.97 2.29
N LEU A 26 -6.98 9.90 1.00
CA LEU A 26 -7.29 10.95 0.06
C LEU A 26 -8.71 10.77 -0.49
N LEU A 27 -9.57 11.78 -0.33
CA LEU A 27 -10.99 11.66 -0.66
C LEU A 27 -11.22 11.19 -2.10
N GLN A 28 -11.93 10.06 -2.25
CA GLN A 28 -12.31 9.46 -3.53
C GLN A 28 -11.14 9.15 -4.48
N ALA A 29 -9.90 9.10 -3.96
CA ALA A 29 -8.71 8.89 -4.77
C ALA A 29 -8.59 9.88 -5.95
N LYS A 30 -8.99 11.14 -5.75
CA LYS A 30 -8.88 12.17 -6.79
C LYS A 30 -7.45 12.74 -6.85
N PRO A 31 -6.80 12.77 -8.03
CA PRO A 31 -5.44 13.27 -8.18
C PRO A 31 -5.35 14.81 -8.25
N ASP A 32 -6.49 15.52 -8.14
CA ASP A 32 -6.55 16.97 -8.25
C ASP A 32 -5.85 17.65 -7.07
N ASN A 33 -5.09 18.71 -7.36
CA ASN A 33 -4.49 19.54 -6.32
C ASN A 33 -5.57 20.10 -5.40
N GLY A 34 -5.34 19.96 -4.10
CA GLY A 34 -6.30 20.38 -3.09
C GLY A 34 -7.43 19.38 -2.87
N THR A 35 -7.29 18.12 -3.31
CA THR A 35 -8.21 17.05 -2.87
C THR A 35 -8.09 16.89 -1.35
N PRO A 36 -9.20 16.89 -0.57
CA PRO A 36 -9.08 16.81 0.89
C PRO A 36 -8.53 15.45 1.34
N CYS A 37 -7.62 15.48 2.31
CA CYS A 37 -7.31 14.30 3.11
C CYS A 37 -8.29 14.26 4.28
N GLN A 38 -8.91 13.09 4.50
CA GLN A 38 -9.90 12.87 5.54
C GLN A 38 -9.65 11.51 6.19
N VAL A 39 -10.40 11.22 7.25
CA VAL A 39 -10.34 9.93 7.91
C VAL A 39 -11.56 9.09 7.58
N PHE A 40 -11.28 7.85 7.19
CA PHE A 40 -12.25 6.87 6.75
C PHE A 40 -12.08 5.58 7.55
N ILE A 41 -13.12 4.76 7.59
CA ILE A 41 -12.99 3.38 8.07
C ILE A 41 -11.98 2.65 7.18
N GLN A 42 -11.12 1.82 7.79
CA GLN A 42 -10.16 1.00 7.07
C GLN A 42 -10.84 0.16 5.99
N ALA A 43 -10.42 0.34 4.73
CA ALA A 43 -10.93 -0.42 3.60
C ALA A 43 -10.15 -1.75 3.43
N SER A 44 -10.87 -2.80 3.02
CA SER A 44 -10.35 -4.14 2.71
C SER A 44 -10.50 -4.53 1.23
N ASN A 45 -10.82 -3.54 0.38
CA ASN A 45 -10.97 -3.68 -1.06
C ASN A 45 -10.04 -2.69 -1.78
N GLU A 46 -10.28 -2.43 -3.06
CA GLU A 46 -9.46 -1.50 -3.87
C GLU A 46 -9.39 -0.08 -3.28
N GLU A 47 -10.39 0.36 -2.51
CA GLU A 47 -10.35 1.65 -1.81
C GLU A 47 -9.21 1.73 -0.78
N THR A 48 -8.62 0.61 -0.34
CA THR A 48 -7.49 0.65 0.61
C THR A 48 -6.29 1.44 0.06
N PHE A 49 -6.13 1.51 -1.27
CA PHE A 49 -4.96 2.12 -1.90
C PHE A 49 -4.93 3.65 -1.75
N ASN A 50 -6.07 4.32 -1.51
CA ASN A 50 -6.09 5.75 -1.17
C ASN A 50 -5.92 6.04 0.33
N GLN A 51 -5.74 4.99 1.14
CA GLN A 51 -5.45 5.04 2.58
C GLN A 51 -4.00 4.59 2.87
N GLN A 52 -3.21 4.38 1.82
CA GLN A 52 -1.86 3.85 1.88
C GLN A 52 -0.87 4.89 1.35
N TRP A 53 0.16 5.14 2.16
CA TRP A 53 1.12 6.21 1.96
C TRP A 53 2.52 5.63 1.85
N LEU A 54 3.16 5.82 0.71
CA LEU A 54 4.59 5.60 0.57
C LEU A 54 5.34 6.72 1.30
N ILE A 55 6.01 6.37 2.39
CA ILE A 55 6.73 7.34 3.22
C ILE A 55 8.22 7.29 2.88
N LYS A 56 8.75 8.36 2.27
CA LYS A 56 10.16 8.44 1.82
C LYS A 56 10.93 9.50 2.58
N GLU A 57 12.20 9.24 2.86
CA GLU A 57 13.09 10.26 3.41
C GLU A 57 13.36 11.37 2.39
N VAL A 58 13.37 12.61 2.86
CA VAL A 58 13.80 13.76 2.07
C VAL A 58 15.32 13.79 2.04
N ALA A 59 15.90 13.66 0.85
CA ALA A 59 17.34 13.67 0.65
C ALA A 59 18.01 14.88 1.34
N GLY A 60 19.07 14.61 2.11
CA GLY A 60 19.81 15.63 2.84
C GLY A 60 19.12 16.17 4.11
N LYS A 61 17.96 15.63 4.52
CA LYS A 61 17.27 16.04 5.75
C LYS A 61 17.02 14.84 6.66
N GLN A 62 17.62 14.87 7.85
CA GLN A 62 17.44 13.82 8.85
C GLN A 62 16.01 13.83 9.41
N GLN A 63 15.36 12.67 9.46
CA GLN A 63 14.03 12.47 10.05
C GLN A 63 12.93 13.36 9.45
N VAL A 64 13.08 13.74 8.18
CA VAL A 64 12.07 14.47 7.42
C VAL A 64 11.64 13.60 6.26
N TYR A 65 10.33 13.48 6.07
CA TYR A 65 9.72 12.55 5.14
C TYR A 65 8.68 13.23 4.27
N THR A 66 8.45 12.66 3.09
CA THR A 66 7.25 12.89 2.28
C THR A 66 6.30 11.71 2.41
N PHE A 67 5.01 11.97 2.28
CA PHE A 67 3.96 10.95 2.32
C PHE A 67 3.25 11.00 0.98
N GLN A 68 3.46 10.00 0.14
CA GLN A 68 2.86 9.93 -1.19
C GLN A 68 1.71 8.92 -1.17
N ASP A 69 0.50 9.35 -1.51
CA ASP A 69 -0.63 8.45 -1.67
C ASP A 69 -0.36 7.48 -2.83
N ILE A 70 -0.39 6.17 -2.59
CA ILE A 70 0.06 5.21 -3.61
C ILE A 70 -0.87 5.13 -4.81
N ARG A 71 -2.16 5.45 -4.61
CA ARG A 71 -3.18 5.40 -5.65
C ARG A 71 -3.07 6.58 -6.62
N THR A 72 -2.87 7.78 -6.09
CA THR A 72 -2.91 9.02 -6.88
C THR A 72 -1.54 9.60 -7.20
N GLY A 73 -0.50 9.18 -6.49
CA GLY A 73 0.85 9.75 -6.60
C GLY A 73 0.96 11.16 -6.00
N SER A 74 -0.13 11.73 -5.48
CA SER A 74 -0.15 13.03 -4.82
C SER A 74 0.47 12.96 -3.42
N TYR A 75 0.95 14.09 -2.91
CA TYR A 75 1.63 14.17 -1.62
C TYR A 75 0.75 14.79 -0.56
N LEU A 76 0.90 14.31 0.67
CA LEU A 76 0.30 14.92 1.86
C LEU A 76 0.83 16.35 2.01
N ASP A 77 -0.07 17.32 1.93
CA ASP A 77 0.21 18.74 1.88
C ASP A 77 -0.58 19.48 2.97
N LEU A 78 0.10 20.33 3.74
CA LEU A 78 -0.56 21.31 4.59
C LEU A 78 -0.81 22.58 3.78
N SER A 79 -2.08 22.93 3.54
CA SER A 79 -2.45 24.03 2.65
C SER A 79 -1.69 25.32 2.98
N ASN A 80 -0.88 25.79 2.02
CA ASN A 80 0.00 26.96 2.13
C ASN A 80 0.97 26.97 3.34
N GLY A 81 1.20 25.83 3.99
CA GLY A 81 1.99 25.75 5.22
C GLY A 81 1.39 26.52 6.41
N GLY A 82 0.07 26.73 6.41
CA GLY A 82 -0.61 27.52 7.45
C GLY A 82 -0.44 26.96 8.86
N ALA A 83 -0.12 27.82 9.83
CA ALA A 83 0.01 27.45 11.23
C ALA A 83 -1.29 27.59 12.04
N ALA A 84 -2.37 28.10 11.43
CA ALA A 84 -3.66 28.25 12.08
C ALA A 84 -4.29 26.87 12.33
N ASN A 85 -4.97 26.72 13.48
CA ASN A 85 -5.77 25.53 13.75
C ASN A 85 -6.85 25.36 12.67
N GLY A 86 -7.03 24.14 12.20
CA GLY A 86 -7.94 23.86 11.09
C GLY A 86 -7.39 24.16 9.70
N THR A 87 -6.10 24.52 9.57
CA THR A 87 -5.44 24.55 8.26
C THR A 87 -5.61 23.20 7.58
N ARG A 88 -6.14 23.24 6.36
CA ARG A 88 -6.54 22.05 5.61
C ARG A 88 -5.33 21.18 5.27
N VAL A 89 -5.49 19.87 5.42
CA VAL A 89 -4.59 18.86 4.84
C VAL A 89 -5.20 18.30 3.57
N GLN A 90 -4.38 18.20 2.53
CA GLN A 90 -4.83 17.89 1.17
C GLN A 90 -3.80 17.07 0.40
N GLY A 91 -4.21 16.45 -0.70
CA GLY A 91 -3.31 15.92 -1.71
C GLY A 91 -2.86 17.03 -2.65
N TRP A 92 -1.57 17.06 -2.96
CA TRP A 92 -1.01 18.02 -3.91
C TRP A 92 0.17 17.43 -4.68
N ASN A 93 0.25 17.74 -5.97
CA ASN A 93 1.29 17.22 -6.86
C ASN A 93 2.62 17.94 -6.65
N HIS A 94 3.71 17.18 -6.60
CA HIS A 94 5.06 17.72 -6.60
C HIS A 94 5.64 17.73 -8.01
N ALA A 95 6.25 18.84 -8.43
CA ALA A 95 6.91 18.94 -9.73
C ALA A 95 8.25 18.19 -9.71
N ILE A 96 8.39 17.19 -10.57
CA ILE A 96 9.62 16.37 -10.69
C ILE A 96 10.82 17.28 -10.94
N GLY A 97 11.94 17.02 -10.23
CA GLY A 97 13.18 17.76 -10.38
C GLY A 97 13.24 19.10 -9.65
N THR A 98 12.20 19.44 -8.87
CA THR A 98 12.19 20.66 -8.04
C THR A 98 12.48 20.36 -6.57
N ALA A 99 12.87 21.39 -5.81
CA ALA A 99 13.05 21.24 -4.37
C ALA A 99 11.70 21.02 -3.67
N TRP A 100 11.70 20.18 -2.62
CA TRP A 100 10.51 19.97 -1.80
C TRP A 100 10.07 21.25 -1.10
N SER A 101 8.79 21.60 -1.25
CA SER A 101 8.15 22.65 -0.45
C SER A 101 7.99 22.19 1.01
N PRO A 102 8.21 23.05 2.02
CA PRO A 102 8.19 22.64 3.43
C PRO A 102 6.81 22.18 3.92
N ASN A 103 5.73 22.58 3.25
CA ASN A 103 4.35 22.17 3.53
C ASN A 103 4.04 20.72 3.11
N MET A 104 4.86 20.09 2.27
CA MET A 104 4.77 18.67 1.90
C MET A 104 5.78 17.81 2.67
N GLN A 105 6.50 18.41 3.62
CA GLN A 105 7.53 17.75 4.41
C GLN A 105 7.07 17.58 5.84
N TRP A 106 7.30 16.39 6.39
CA TRP A 106 6.74 15.98 7.67
C TRP A 106 7.79 15.28 8.52
N LYS A 107 7.77 15.52 9.83
CA LYS A 107 8.58 14.79 10.82
C LYS A 107 7.69 13.77 11.53
N ILE A 108 8.20 12.56 11.73
CA ILE A 108 7.54 11.54 12.55
C ILE A 108 8.18 11.56 13.93
N VAL A 109 7.42 11.97 14.94
CA VAL A 109 7.88 12.14 16.32
C VAL A 109 7.26 11.07 17.20
N LYS A 110 8.09 10.26 17.86
CA LYS A 110 7.62 9.21 18.77
C LYS A 110 6.94 9.81 20.01
N ASP A 111 5.78 9.28 20.37
CA ASP A 111 5.02 9.62 21.57
C ASP A 111 4.48 8.34 22.24
N GLY A 112 5.32 7.75 23.11
CA GLY A 112 5.05 6.47 23.73
C GLY A 112 4.99 5.34 22.70
N ASN A 113 3.83 4.67 22.62
CA ASN A 113 3.53 3.62 21.65
C ASN A 113 2.97 4.15 20.31
N TYR A 114 2.80 5.47 20.21
CA TYR A 114 2.20 6.15 19.06
C TYR A 114 3.21 7.10 18.41
N MET A 115 2.81 7.66 17.28
CA MET A 115 3.57 8.66 16.55
C MET A 115 2.74 9.95 16.41
N LYS A 116 3.44 11.07 16.30
CA LYS A 116 2.91 12.36 15.89
C LYS A 116 3.54 12.72 14.56
N ILE A 117 2.76 13.34 13.67
CA ILE A 117 3.23 13.77 12.35
C ILE A 117 3.23 15.30 12.34
N GLN A 118 4.41 15.92 12.33
CA GLN A 118 4.61 17.36 12.41
C GLN A 118 4.95 17.94 11.04
N ASN A 119 4.26 18.98 10.59
CA ASN A 119 4.60 19.68 9.36
C ASN A 119 5.87 20.51 9.53
N VAL A 120 6.75 20.51 8.53
CA VAL A 120 8.01 21.27 8.57
C VAL A 120 7.81 22.77 8.39
N ALA A 121 6.81 23.22 7.62
CA ALA A 121 6.58 24.65 7.38
C ALA A 121 6.03 25.36 8.62
N SER A 122 5.01 24.77 9.27
CA SER A 122 4.28 25.41 10.36
C SER A 122 4.74 24.98 11.76
N GLY A 123 5.37 23.81 11.88
CA GLY A 123 5.61 23.16 13.17
C GLY A 123 4.34 22.61 13.84
N THR A 124 3.17 22.68 13.20
CA THR A 124 1.91 22.10 13.68
C THR A 124 1.83 20.61 13.39
N TYR A 125 0.89 19.91 14.01
CA TYR A 125 0.73 18.46 13.89
C TYR A 125 -0.52 18.10 13.09
N LEU A 126 -0.44 17.00 12.35
CA LEU A 126 -1.61 16.35 11.77
C LEU A 126 -2.56 15.95 12.90
N ASP A 127 -3.81 16.38 12.81
CA ASP A 127 -4.82 16.22 13.83
C ASP A 127 -6.12 15.78 13.17
N LEU A 128 -6.92 14.97 13.89
CA LEU A 128 -8.30 14.76 13.49
C LEU A 128 -9.14 15.75 14.27
N LEU A 129 -9.70 16.70 13.55
CA LEU A 129 -10.67 17.60 14.17
C LEU A 129 -11.92 16.78 14.46
N SER A 130 -12.04 16.27 15.68
CA SER A 130 -13.33 15.88 16.20
C SER A 130 -14.21 17.13 16.35
N SER A 131 -15.51 16.92 16.22
CA SER A 131 -16.60 17.83 16.63
C SER A 131 -16.22 18.65 17.89
N PRO A 132 -16.65 19.92 18.03
CA PRO A 132 -15.94 21.01 18.73
C PRO A 132 -15.87 20.94 20.27
N THR A 133 -15.73 19.78 20.90
CA THR A 133 -15.81 19.66 22.37
C THR A 133 -14.55 19.21 23.11
N THR A 134 -13.41 18.94 22.48
CA THR A 134 -12.15 18.80 23.24
C THR A 134 -10.91 19.11 22.41
N GLN A 135 -10.12 20.08 22.87
CA GLN A 135 -8.80 20.42 22.36
C GLN A 135 -7.80 19.25 22.49
N ALA A 136 -7.09 19.01 21.39
CA ALA A 136 -5.72 18.53 21.26
C ALA A 136 -5.36 17.15 21.87
N SER A 137 -5.27 16.14 21.00
CA SER A 137 -4.04 15.35 20.74
C SER A 137 -4.39 14.03 20.04
N ASP A 138 -4.79 14.09 18.77
CA ASP A 138 -5.07 12.86 18.03
C ASP A 138 -3.77 12.23 17.55
N LYS A 139 -3.17 11.46 18.46
CA LYS A 139 -2.01 10.62 18.19
C LYS A 139 -2.36 9.62 17.11
N ILE A 140 -1.36 9.35 16.27
CA ILE A 140 -1.49 8.50 15.11
C ILE A 140 -0.74 7.19 15.40
N HIS A 141 -1.38 6.08 15.10
CA HIS A 141 -0.79 4.76 15.09
C HIS A 141 -0.57 4.32 13.64
N SER A 142 0.68 4.17 13.19
CA SER A 142 0.94 3.48 11.94
C SER A 142 0.76 1.97 12.18
N GLN A 143 -0.20 1.33 11.49
CA GLN A 143 -0.31 -0.13 11.51
C GLN A 143 0.59 -0.74 10.44
N ASN A 144 1.31 -1.79 10.83
CA ASN A 144 2.39 -2.43 10.06
C ASN A 144 1.89 -3.47 9.05
N HIS A 145 0.78 -3.24 8.38
CA HIS A 145 0.25 -4.25 7.45
C HIS A 145 1.08 -4.39 6.16
N ASN A 146 2.05 -3.50 5.91
CA ASN A 146 2.94 -3.55 4.74
C ASN A 146 4.32 -2.91 5.02
N LEU A 147 5.11 -3.41 5.99
CA LEU A 147 6.52 -2.99 6.18
C LEU A 147 7.46 -3.35 5.00
N ASN A 148 6.92 -3.47 3.79
CA ASN A 148 7.60 -4.06 2.65
C ASN A 148 7.70 -3.05 1.52
N ARG A 149 8.82 -3.11 0.80
CA ARG A 149 8.91 -2.61 -0.58
C ARG A 149 7.91 -3.29 -1.51
N TYR A 150 7.12 -4.26 -1.04
CA TYR A 150 6.15 -5.00 -1.83
C TYR A 150 4.77 -4.97 -1.18
N LEU A 151 3.77 -4.56 -1.94
CA LEU A 151 2.37 -4.53 -1.53
C LEU A 151 1.72 -5.91 -1.64
N VAL A 152 1.02 -6.34 -0.59
CA VAL A 152 0.08 -7.47 -0.68
C VAL A 152 -1.29 -6.93 -1.09
N LEU A 153 -1.78 -7.33 -2.26
CA LEU A 153 -3.08 -6.89 -2.77
C LEU A 153 -4.23 -7.50 -1.96
N PRO A 154 -5.35 -6.82 -1.71
CA PRO A 154 -6.54 -7.44 -1.12
C PRO A 154 -7.08 -8.59 -1.97
N LYS A 155 -7.74 -9.57 -1.35
CA LYS A 155 -8.29 -10.74 -2.05
C LYS A 155 -9.21 -10.35 -3.22
N SER A 156 -10.12 -9.40 -2.99
CA SER A 156 -11.05 -8.91 -4.01
C SER A 156 -10.35 -8.37 -5.26
N VAL A 157 -9.18 -7.74 -5.10
CA VAL A 157 -8.36 -7.24 -6.19
C VAL A 157 -7.66 -8.39 -6.92
N ARG A 158 -7.07 -9.33 -6.18
CA ARG A 158 -6.41 -10.52 -6.77
C ARG A 158 -7.39 -11.34 -7.62
N ASP A 159 -8.57 -11.61 -7.07
CA ASP A 159 -9.63 -12.35 -7.74
C ASP A 159 -10.08 -11.61 -9.03
N ALA A 160 -10.21 -10.28 -8.97
CA ALA A 160 -10.55 -9.47 -10.13
C ALA A 160 -9.48 -9.49 -11.24
N ILE A 161 -8.19 -9.42 -10.87
CA ILE A 161 -7.08 -9.55 -11.82
C ILE A 161 -7.10 -10.94 -12.48
N TYR A 162 -7.26 -12.00 -11.69
CA TYR A 162 -7.34 -13.36 -12.22
C TYR A 162 -8.50 -13.54 -13.20
N VAL A 163 -9.71 -13.05 -12.85
CA VAL A 163 -10.86 -13.10 -13.76
C VAL A 163 -10.59 -12.33 -15.05
N LYS A 164 -10.03 -11.12 -14.95
CA LYS A 164 -9.73 -10.26 -16.11
C LYS A 164 -8.60 -10.81 -16.99
N SER A 165 -7.68 -11.59 -16.44
CA SER A 165 -6.61 -12.25 -17.19
C SER A 165 -7.14 -13.23 -18.25
N GLY A 166 -8.36 -13.76 -18.06
CA GLY A 166 -8.96 -14.77 -18.92
C GLY A 166 -8.40 -16.18 -18.73
N LEU A 167 -7.40 -16.38 -17.86
CA LEU A 167 -6.73 -17.67 -17.66
C LEU A 167 -7.68 -18.82 -17.30
N LYS A 168 -8.75 -18.53 -16.54
CA LYS A 168 -9.81 -19.51 -16.21
C LYS A 168 -10.43 -20.20 -17.43
N ASN A 169 -10.44 -19.51 -18.58
CA ASN A 169 -11.03 -20.01 -19.82
C ASN A 169 -9.99 -20.54 -20.81
N VAL A 170 -8.69 -20.43 -20.48
CA VAL A 170 -7.62 -20.99 -21.30
C VAL A 170 -7.52 -22.47 -20.96
N LYS A 171 -7.58 -23.33 -21.98
CA LYS A 171 -7.32 -24.76 -21.83
C LYS A 171 -5.83 -25.02 -22.08
N GLY A 172 -5.14 -25.60 -21.11
CA GLY A 172 -3.74 -25.97 -21.26
C GLY A 172 -3.51 -26.95 -22.41
N ARG A 173 -2.33 -26.87 -23.05
CA ARG A 173 -2.02 -27.59 -24.30
C ARG A 173 -0.59 -28.15 -24.31
N GLY A 174 -0.29 -29.08 -23.40
CA GLY A 174 1.09 -29.57 -23.24
C GLY A 174 2.08 -28.40 -23.13
N GLN A 175 3.29 -28.55 -23.68
CA GLN A 175 4.35 -27.54 -23.61
C GLN A 175 4.03 -26.20 -24.33
N LEU A 176 2.91 -26.08 -25.04
CA LEU A 176 2.55 -24.82 -25.71
C LEU A 176 1.89 -23.82 -24.75
N PHE A 177 1.19 -24.33 -23.75
CA PHE A 177 0.56 -23.55 -22.70
C PHE A 177 0.32 -24.47 -21.49
N ASP A 178 1.32 -24.59 -20.63
CA ASP A 178 1.27 -25.39 -19.39
C ASP A 178 1.61 -24.53 -18.17
N SER A 179 2.04 -25.17 -17.07
CA SER A 179 2.00 -24.56 -15.75
C SER A 179 2.83 -23.28 -15.63
N ASP A 180 3.98 -23.19 -16.31
CA ASP A 180 4.81 -21.98 -16.25
C ASP A 180 4.20 -20.84 -17.05
N ASP A 181 3.55 -21.10 -18.18
CA ASP A 181 2.81 -20.08 -18.93
C ASP A 181 1.69 -19.47 -18.08
N TYR A 182 0.87 -20.30 -17.40
CA TYR A 182 -0.16 -19.79 -16.49
C TYR A 182 0.44 -18.89 -15.40
N ALA A 183 1.52 -19.35 -14.75
CA ALA A 183 2.13 -18.64 -13.63
C ALA A 183 2.76 -17.30 -14.05
N PHE A 184 3.46 -17.27 -15.19
CA PHE A 184 4.10 -16.07 -15.71
C PHE A 184 3.10 -15.09 -16.33
N VAL A 185 2.08 -15.57 -17.05
CA VAL A 185 0.99 -14.70 -17.54
C VAL A 185 0.30 -14.02 -16.37
N LEU A 186 -0.04 -14.74 -15.30
CA LEU A 186 -0.70 -14.12 -14.15
C LEU A 186 0.20 -13.10 -13.44
N LYS A 187 1.51 -13.38 -13.30
CA LYS A 187 2.48 -12.38 -12.79
C LYS A 187 2.53 -11.13 -13.66
N ALA A 188 2.50 -11.28 -14.97
CA ALA A 188 2.45 -10.15 -15.90
C ALA A 188 1.15 -9.35 -15.78
N GLU A 189 0.00 -10.02 -15.61
CA GLU A 189 -1.29 -9.34 -15.42
C GLU A 189 -1.36 -8.57 -14.09
N VAL A 190 -0.77 -9.11 -13.01
CA VAL A 190 -0.64 -8.36 -11.74
C VAL A 190 0.25 -7.12 -11.92
N ALA A 191 1.38 -7.24 -12.64
CA ALA A 191 2.26 -6.12 -12.91
C ALA A 191 1.57 -5.04 -13.78
N LYS A 192 0.85 -5.44 -14.83
CA LYS A 192 0.05 -4.54 -15.69
C LYS A 192 -1.05 -3.84 -14.89
N TRP A 193 -1.73 -4.57 -14.00
CA TRP A 193 -2.72 -3.98 -13.11
C TRP A 193 -2.07 -2.92 -12.21
N GLY A 194 -0.90 -3.22 -11.64
CA GLY A 194 -0.15 -2.32 -10.78
C GLY A 194 0.16 -0.98 -11.44
N ILE A 195 0.85 -1.00 -12.59
CA ILE A 195 1.25 0.22 -13.30
C ILE A 195 0.04 1.03 -13.83
N ALA A 196 -1.09 0.37 -14.10
CA ALA A 196 -2.30 1.03 -14.55
C ALA A 196 -3.11 1.67 -13.40
N THR A 197 -2.86 1.25 -12.16
CA THR A 197 -3.73 1.55 -11.01
C THR A 197 -3.04 2.39 -9.94
N LEU A 198 -1.74 2.20 -9.73
CA LEU A 198 -0.96 2.84 -8.68
C LEU A 198 0.01 3.83 -9.34
N LEU A 199 -0.04 5.09 -8.89
CA LEU A 199 0.72 6.19 -9.50
C LEU A 199 1.97 6.58 -8.70
N ALA A 200 2.15 6.05 -7.49
CA ALA A 200 3.42 6.16 -6.80
C ALA A 200 4.39 5.06 -7.28
N ASP A 201 5.69 5.37 -7.23
CA ASP A 201 6.78 4.48 -7.66
C ASP A 201 7.60 3.96 -6.46
N ASP A 202 8.68 3.21 -6.73
CA ASP A 202 9.63 2.70 -5.73
C ASP A 202 9.08 1.65 -4.73
N PHE A 203 8.06 0.91 -5.14
CA PHE A 203 7.61 -0.34 -4.52
C PHE A 203 7.12 -1.32 -5.59
N GLY A 204 7.05 -2.61 -5.25
CA GLY A 204 6.52 -3.68 -6.08
C GLY A 204 5.18 -4.21 -5.55
N ILE A 205 4.58 -5.13 -6.28
CA ILE A 205 3.45 -5.93 -5.80
C ILE A 205 3.96 -7.34 -5.54
N LEU A 206 3.70 -7.87 -4.35
CA LEU A 206 4.11 -9.23 -4.01
C LEU A 206 3.21 -10.24 -4.72
N TRP A 207 3.69 -10.70 -5.87
CA TRP A 207 3.09 -11.80 -6.63
C TRP A 207 4.21 -12.59 -7.30
N GLY A 208 4.62 -13.66 -6.64
CA GLY A 208 5.73 -14.49 -7.07
C GLY A 208 5.30 -15.61 -8.03
N VAL A 209 6.30 -16.18 -8.70
CA VAL A 209 6.22 -17.44 -9.42
C VAL A 209 7.16 -18.41 -8.71
N MET A 210 6.69 -19.64 -8.48
CA MET A 210 7.43 -20.69 -7.82
C MET A 210 7.35 -21.96 -8.66
N PHE A 211 8.48 -22.65 -8.76
CA PHE A 211 8.60 -23.95 -9.38
C PHE A 211 8.87 -24.97 -8.28
N GLY A 212 8.04 -26.01 -8.23
CA GLY A 212 8.15 -27.09 -7.26
C GLY A 212 8.12 -28.46 -7.91
N GLU A 213 8.56 -29.46 -7.17
CA GLU A 213 8.60 -30.86 -7.60
C GLU A 213 7.86 -31.80 -6.63
N GLN A 214 7.21 -32.82 -7.18
CA GLN A 214 6.64 -33.95 -6.45
C GLN A 214 6.99 -35.24 -7.22
N GLY A 215 8.02 -35.96 -6.75
CA GLY A 215 8.57 -37.10 -7.47
C GLY A 215 9.16 -36.65 -8.81
N SER A 216 8.65 -37.19 -9.92
CA SER A 216 9.08 -36.81 -11.28
C SER A 216 8.25 -35.69 -11.92
N ARG A 217 7.28 -35.12 -11.19
CA ARG A 217 6.41 -34.05 -11.68
C ARG A 217 6.91 -32.69 -11.23
N GLY A 218 7.12 -31.78 -12.17
CA GLY A 218 7.31 -30.35 -11.91
C GLY A 218 5.98 -29.60 -12.04
N LEU A 219 5.81 -28.53 -11.27
CA LEU A 219 4.69 -27.61 -11.37
C LEU A 219 5.17 -26.19 -11.12
N ALA A 220 4.77 -25.26 -11.98
CA ALA A 220 4.87 -23.83 -11.71
C ALA A 220 3.53 -23.27 -11.20
N TYR A 221 3.58 -22.40 -10.21
CA TYR A 221 2.42 -21.79 -9.56
C TYR A 221 2.79 -20.41 -9.00
N ASN A 222 1.79 -19.64 -8.59
CA ASN A 222 2.02 -18.33 -7.99
C ASN A 222 2.03 -18.40 -6.46
N PHE A 223 2.59 -17.38 -5.83
CA PHE A 223 2.54 -17.24 -4.37
C PHE A 223 2.58 -15.78 -3.94
N TYR A 224 2.12 -15.51 -2.73
CA TYR A 224 2.22 -14.22 -2.05
C TYR A 224 2.24 -14.45 -0.53
N LEU A 225 2.22 -13.40 0.28
CA LEU A 225 2.10 -13.51 1.74
C LEU A 225 0.69 -13.14 2.20
N ASN A 226 0.21 -13.73 3.29
CA ASN A 226 -1.02 -13.28 3.94
C ASN A 226 -0.90 -11.85 4.51
N GLU A 227 -2.00 -11.28 4.99
CA GLU A 227 -2.06 -9.90 5.50
C GLU A 227 -1.17 -9.66 6.73
N ASN A 228 -0.89 -10.71 7.51
CA ASN A 228 0.03 -10.66 8.65
C ASN A 228 1.51 -10.77 8.26
N LEU A 229 1.78 -11.04 6.98
CA LEU A 229 3.13 -11.20 6.41
C LEU A 229 3.94 -12.35 7.04
N ASP A 230 3.26 -13.33 7.63
CA ASP A 230 3.89 -14.42 8.38
C ASP A 230 3.71 -15.80 7.73
N ASN A 231 2.86 -15.90 6.70
CA ASN A 231 2.61 -17.15 5.99
C ASN A 231 2.57 -16.94 4.48
N VAL A 232 3.19 -17.86 3.75
CA VAL A 232 3.09 -17.96 2.29
C VAL A 232 1.74 -18.57 1.93
N ILE A 233 1.04 -17.92 1.02
CA ILE A 233 -0.16 -18.47 0.37
C ILE A 233 0.20 -18.78 -1.07
N PHE A 234 -0.09 -20.00 -1.49
CA PHE A 234 0.07 -20.42 -2.87
C PHE A 234 -1.21 -20.13 -3.64
N PHE A 235 -1.07 -19.89 -4.94
CA PHE A 235 -2.18 -19.67 -5.84
C PHE A 235 -1.98 -20.56 -7.07
N ASP A 236 -2.98 -21.37 -7.36
CA ASP A 236 -3.03 -22.24 -8.53
C ASP A 236 -3.58 -21.42 -9.71
N PRO A 237 -2.74 -20.96 -10.66
CA PRO A 237 -3.20 -20.10 -11.74
C PRO A 237 -4.03 -20.83 -12.80
N TYR A 238 -4.11 -22.17 -12.73
CA TYR A 238 -4.97 -22.97 -13.60
C TYR A 238 -6.41 -23.01 -13.07
N THR A 239 -6.58 -23.22 -11.76
CA THR A 239 -7.92 -23.30 -11.14
C THR A 239 -8.43 -21.96 -10.61
N GLY A 240 -7.52 -21.06 -10.23
CA GLY A 240 -7.82 -19.82 -9.52
C GLY A 240 -7.97 -19.99 -8.01
N GLU A 241 -7.48 -21.08 -7.44
CA GLU A 241 -7.64 -21.41 -6.02
C GLU A 241 -6.42 -21.00 -5.20
N GLU A 242 -6.67 -20.39 -4.04
CA GLU A 242 -5.67 -20.16 -2.99
C GLU A 242 -5.47 -21.47 -2.20
N LYS A 243 -4.22 -21.85 -1.95
CA LYS A 243 -3.82 -23.09 -1.27
C LYS A 243 -2.79 -22.78 -0.18
N VAL A 244 -2.90 -23.46 0.95
CA VAL A 244 -1.89 -23.40 2.03
C VAL A 244 -0.76 -24.43 1.85
N ASP A 245 -0.99 -25.43 1.00
CA ASP A 245 -0.02 -26.43 0.61
C ASP A 245 -0.27 -26.85 -0.84
N MET A 246 0.76 -26.74 -1.69
CA MET A 246 0.71 -27.20 -3.08
C MET A 246 0.99 -28.70 -3.20
N GLN A 247 1.58 -29.33 -2.17
CA GLN A 247 2.14 -30.69 -2.17
C GLN A 247 3.37 -30.87 -3.08
N TYR A 248 3.95 -29.75 -3.54
CA TYR A 248 5.21 -29.69 -4.29
C TYR A 248 6.28 -29.02 -3.42
N LYS A 249 7.49 -29.59 -3.41
CA LYS A 249 8.64 -28.97 -2.76
C LYS A 249 9.23 -27.93 -3.69
N ALA A 250 9.20 -26.67 -3.29
CA ALA A 250 9.78 -25.57 -4.05
C ALA A 250 11.30 -25.76 -4.24
N TYR A 251 11.78 -25.59 -5.47
CA TYR A 251 13.22 -25.56 -5.79
C TYR A 251 13.66 -24.25 -6.44
N PHE A 252 12.72 -23.44 -6.95
CA PHE A 252 12.99 -22.13 -7.49
C PHE A 252 11.81 -21.18 -7.23
N ALA A 253 12.11 -19.91 -6.97
CA ALA A 253 11.11 -18.87 -6.84
C ALA A 253 11.66 -17.52 -7.33
N VAL A 254 10.79 -16.71 -7.93
CA VAL A 254 11.06 -15.33 -8.35
C VAL A 254 9.89 -14.44 -7.95
N PHE A 255 10.15 -13.24 -7.42
CA PHE A 255 9.12 -12.30 -7.01
C PHE A 255 9.54 -10.85 -7.26
#